data_AF-A0A420BGB7-F1
#
_entry.id   AF-A0A420BGB7-F1
#
_cell.length_a   1.000
_cell.length_b   1.000
_cell.length_c   1.000
_cell.angle_alpha   90.00
_cell.angle_beta   90.00
_cell.angle_gamma   90.00
#
_symmetry.space_group_name_H-M   'P 1'
#
loop_
_entity.id
_entity.type
_entity.pdbx_description
1 polymer ?
#
loop_
_entity_poly.entity_id
_entity_poly.type
_entity_poly.pdbx_seq_one_letter_code
_entity_poly.pdbx_strand_id
1 'polypeptide(L)'
;MLRLILNLLAVIFLFGSCVRPEEKDIISQSKFVNALTEIQLTDSYLNILPIDSARKVMVPLYQVTFDKYGLDSVSFKKNLDYYGKDAEVMSSIYKKVEDNLTKENKFYTDIERKKQDSIRTRDSIVNARIQDSTSRVMRQQQQYQERIAALIHYKPSKEKFSFKEASSLFNKNFQQKTGVSLDSYLMNQLTNGSSITPAGSQPPTSSGNPASPATTPGVSAKDTATLPKQMEQRLEKPILTPPQALKPVSKL
;
A
#
# COMPACT_ATOMS: atom_id res chain seq x y z
N MET A 1 -45.46 42.72 -65.78
CA MET A 1 -45.84 41.92 -64.61
C MET A 1 -45.25 40.50 -64.66
N LEU A 2 -45.56 39.69 -65.68
CA LEU A 2 -45.12 38.28 -65.78
C LEU A 2 -43.59 38.07 -65.75
N ARG A 3 -42.83 38.92 -66.45
CA ARG A 3 -41.35 38.84 -66.50
C ARG A 3 -40.67 39.12 -65.15
N LEU A 4 -41.31 39.91 -64.29
CA LEU A 4 -40.77 40.29 -62.99
C LEU A 4 -41.03 39.17 -61.95
N ILE A 5 -42.21 38.55 -62.02
CA ILE A 5 -42.57 37.38 -61.21
C ILE A 5 -41.66 36.18 -61.53
N LEU A 6 -41.32 35.95 -62.80
CA LEU A 6 -40.44 34.84 -63.20
C LEU A 6 -39.00 35.01 -62.68
N ASN A 7 -38.49 36.25 -62.68
CA ASN A 7 -37.16 36.55 -62.11
C ASN A 7 -37.16 36.44 -60.58
N LEU A 8 -38.23 36.90 -59.91
CA LEU A 8 -38.35 36.78 -58.45
C LEU A 8 -38.42 35.30 -58.01
N LEU A 9 -39.16 34.47 -58.75
CA LEU A 9 -39.28 33.04 -58.47
C LEU A 9 -37.93 32.32 -58.67
N ALA A 10 -37.17 32.67 -59.73
CA ALA A 10 -35.85 32.11 -59.97
C ALA A 10 -34.85 32.42 -58.84
N VAL A 11 -34.91 33.63 -58.28
CA VAL A 11 -34.05 34.02 -57.14
C VAL A 11 -34.40 33.24 -55.87
N ILE A 12 -35.69 33.02 -55.60
CA ILE A 12 -36.14 32.25 -54.42
C ILE A 12 -35.70 30.78 -54.52
N PHE A 13 -35.79 30.16 -55.70
CA PHE A 13 -35.30 28.79 -55.91
C PHE A 13 -33.78 28.67 -55.78
N LEU A 14 -33.02 29.73 -56.11
CA LEU A 14 -31.57 29.77 -55.98
C LEU A 14 -31.13 29.80 -54.50
N PHE A 15 -31.89 30.46 -53.63
CA PHE A 15 -31.63 30.48 -52.18
C PHE A 15 -32.22 29.28 -51.42
N GLY A 16 -33.30 28.67 -51.92
CA GLY A 16 -33.95 27.50 -51.29
C GLY A 16 -33.22 26.17 -51.46
N SER A 17 -32.23 26.07 -52.36
CA SER A 17 -31.51 24.83 -52.65
C SER A 17 -30.46 24.44 -51.60
N CYS A 18 -30.24 25.24 -50.56
CA CYS A 18 -29.23 24.98 -49.53
C CYS A 18 -29.76 24.16 -48.34
N VAL A 19 -30.77 23.31 -48.54
CA VAL A 19 -31.14 22.29 -47.56
C VAL A 19 -30.16 21.15 -47.70
N ARG A 20 -29.11 21.14 -46.86
CA ARG A 20 -28.19 20.00 -46.77
C ARG A 20 -29.01 18.80 -46.29
N PRO A 21 -28.97 17.65 -47.00
CA PRO A 21 -29.63 16.45 -46.50
C PRO A 21 -29.01 16.09 -45.15
N GLU A 22 -29.84 15.84 -44.13
CA GLU A 22 -29.36 15.20 -42.91
C GLU A 22 -28.77 13.85 -43.31
N GLU A 23 -27.44 13.75 -43.20
CA GLU A 23 -26.73 12.51 -43.46
C GLU A 23 -27.10 11.51 -42.35
N LYS A 24 -28.06 10.62 -42.65
CA LYS A 24 -28.56 9.58 -41.72
C LYS A 24 -27.46 8.66 -41.14
N ASP A 25 -26.28 8.66 -41.75
CA ASP A 25 -25.15 7.82 -41.37
C ASP A 25 -24.21 8.49 -40.33
N ILE A 26 -24.45 9.74 -39.93
CA ILE A 26 -23.63 10.46 -38.95
C ILE A 26 -24.23 10.29 -37.55
N ILE A 27 -23.48 9.60 -36.67
CA ILE A 27 -23.85 9.43 -35.27
C ILE A 27 -23.57 10.71 -34.49
N SER A 28 -24.17 10.88 -33.30
CA SER A 28 -23.92 12.07 -32.49
C SER A 28 -22.47 12.13 -31.98
N GLN A 29 -21.96 13.35 -31.76
CA GLN A 29 -20.57 13.56 -31.31
C GLN A 29 -20.25 12.79 -30.03
N SER A 30 -21.19 12.71 -29.07
CA SER A 30 -21.01 11.94 -27.84
C SER A 30 -20.88 10.44 -28.10
N LYS A 31 -21.70 9.88 -29.01
CA LYS A 31 -21.58 8.47 -29.41
C LYS A 31 -20.26 8.22 -30.13
N PHE A 32 -19.83 9.16 -30.99
CA PHE A 32 -18.56 9.05 -31.71
C PHE A 32 -17.36 9.11 -30.78
N VAL A 33 -17.36 9.99 -29.77
CA VAL A 33 -16.33 10.02 -28.71
C VAL A 33 -16.24 8.65 -28.03
N ASN A 34 -17.37 8.07 -27.60
CA ASN A 34 -17.35 6.78 -26.93
C ASN A 34 -16.87 5.64 -27.85
N ALA A 35 -17.33 5.62 -29.11
CA ALA A 35 -16.88 4.65 -30.10
C ALA A 35 -15.36 4.75 -30.34
N LEU A 36 -14.84 5.97 -30.48
CA LEU A 36 -13.42 6.21 -30.70
C LEU A 36 -12.58 5.84 -29.46
N THR A 37 -13.09 6.08 -28.25
CA THR A 37 -12.47 5.59 -27.00
C THR A 37 -12.31 4.07 -27.02
N GLU A 38 -13.35 3.32 -27.38
CA GLU A 38 -13.29 1.85 -27.43
C GLU A 38 -12.40 1.32 -28.55
N ILE A 39 -12.40 1.98 -29.71
CA ILE A 39 -11.49 1.66 -30.82
C ILE A 39 -10.03 1.85 -30.39
N GLN A 40 -9.71 2.95 -29.70
CA GLN A 40 -8.36 3.22 -29.21
C GLN A 40 -7.92 2.21 -28.14
N LEU A 41 -8.84 1.77 -27.28
CA LEU A 41 -8.58 0.71 -26.31
C LEU A 41 -8.32 -0.63 -27.00
N THR A 42 -9.11 -0.95 -28.02
CA THR A 42 -8.93 -2.15 -28.85
C THR A 42 -7.59 -2.13 -29.58
N ASP A 43 -7.21 -0.98 -30.14
CA ASP A 43 -5.93 -0.79 -30.82
C ASP A 43 -4.75 -0.97 -29.85
N SER A 44 -4.87 -0.42 -28.64
CA SER A 44 -3.89 -0.60 -27.57
C SER A 44 -3.74 -2.08 -27.18
N TYR A 45 -4.85 -2.82 -27.10
CA TYR A 45 -4.83 -4.25 -26.86
C TYR A 45 -4.20 -5.03 -28.02
N LEU A 46 -4.51 -4.70 -29.26
CA LEU A 46 -3.92 -5.36 -30.43
C LEU A 46 -2.41 -5.12 -30.52
N ASN A 47 -1.92 -3.95 -30.09
CA ASN A 47 -0.50 -3.60 -30.12
C ASN A 47 0.35 -4.38 -29.09
N ILE A 48 -0.25 -4.88 -28.01
CA ILE A 48 0.47 -5.75 -27.05
C ILE A 48 0.51 -7.22 -27.48
N LEU A 49 -0.27 -7.61 -28.49
CA LEU A 49 -0.32 -8.98 -28.99
C LEU A 49 0.77 -9.24 -30.04
N PRO A 50 1.28 -10.48 -30.15
CA PRO A 50 2.09 -10.89 -31.30
C PRO A 50 1.31 -10.69 -32.61
N ILE A 51 2.02 -10.31 -33.68
CA ILE A 51 1.39 -9.92 -34.96
C ILE A 51 0.43 -10.98 -35.53
N ASP A 52 0.79 -12.26 -35.43
CA ASP A 52 -0.03 -13.37 -35.94
C ASP A 52 -1.32 -13.55 -35.12
N SER A 53 -1.23 -13.36 -33.80
CA SER A 53 -2.38 -13.39 -32.90
C SER A 53 -3.29 -12.18 -33.13
N ALA A 54 -2.70 -10.98 -33.23
CA ALA A 54 -3.43 -9.74 -33.44
C ALA A 54 -4.26 -9.80 -34.74
N ARG A 55 -3.68 -10.26 -35.86
CA ARG A 55 -4.41 -10.40 -37.13
C ARG A 55 -5.63 -11.32 -37.05
N LYS A 56 -5.56 -12.38 -36.23
CA LYS A 56 -6.68 -13.32 -36.06
C LYS A 56 -7.87 -12.71 -35.32
N VAL A 57 -7.60 -11.80 -34.38
CA VAL A 57 -8.63 -11.24 -33.47
C VAL A 57 -9.03 -9.79 -33.82
N MET A 58 -8.28 -9.11 -34.68
CA MET A 58 -8.50 -7.70 -35.04
C MET A 58 -9.91 -7.43 -35.58
N VAL A 59 -10.34 -8.15 -36.62
CA VAL A 59 -11.65 -7.95 -37.26
C VAL A 59 -12.81 -8.15 -36.28
N PRO A 60 -12.92 -9.28 -35.55
CA PRO A 60 -14.03 -9.48 -34.63
C PRO A 60 -14.01 -8.48 -33.46
N LEU A 61 -12.84 -8.03 -33.00
CA LEU A 61 -12.78 -7.02 -31.93
C LEU A 61 -13.35 -5.67 -32.38
N TYR A 62 -12.95 -5.17 -33.55
CA TYR A 62 -13.54 -3.92 -34.06
C TYR A 62 -15.02 -4.07 -34.39
N GLN A 63 -15.46 -5.25 -34.85
CA GLN A 63 -16.87 -5.51 -35.14
C GLN A 63 -17.74 -5.35 -33.88
N VAL A 64 -17.28 -5.80 -32.71
CA VAL A 64 -18.02 -5.63 -31.44
C VAL A 64 -18.29 -4.15 -31.15
N THR A 65 -17.29 -3.29 -31.32
CA THR A 65 -17.47 -1.84 -31.13
C THR A 65 -18.39 -1.26 -32.20
N PHE A 66 -18.23 -1.66 -33.46
CA PHE A 66 -19.09 -1.19 -34.54
C PHE A 66 -20.56 -1.56 -34.33
N ASP A 67 -20.85 -2.81 -33.99
CA ASP A 67 -22.20 -3.29 -33.70
C ASP A 67 -22.83 -2.52 -32.53
N LYS A 68 -22.05 -2.26 -31.46
CA LYS A 68 -22.51 -1.53 -30.27
C LYS A 68 -22.98 -0.10 -30.60
N TYR A 69 -22.33 0.56 -31.55
CA TYR A 69 -22.65 1.94 -31.93
C TYR A 69 -23.47 2.06 -33.23
N GLY A 70 -23.86 0.93 -33.84
CA GLY A 70 -24.57 0.93 -35.12
C GLY A 70 -23.72 1.45 -36.27
N LEU A 71 -22.42 1.17 -36.23
CA LEU A 71 -21.45 1.57 -37.24
C LEU A 71 -21.04 0.37 -38.11
N ASP A 72 -20.44 0.69 -39.24
CA ASP A 72 -19.68 -0.22 -40.10
C ASP A 72 -18.39 0.52 -40.48
N SER A 73 -17.40 -0.19 -41.02
CA SER A 73 -16.17 0.38 -41.58
C SER A 73 -16.41 1.61 -42.47
N VAL A 74 -17.40 1.55 -43.36
CA VAL A 74 -17.75 2.65 -44.27
C VAL A 74 -18.39 3.81 -43.50
N SER A 75 -19.36 3.52 -42.64
CA SER A 75 -20.05 4.55 -41.84
C SER A 75 -19.10 5.22 -40.85
N PHE A 76 -18.18 4.47 -40.24
CA PHE A 76 -17.15 5.01 -39.36
C PHE A 76 -16.23 5.97 -40.11
N LYS A 77 -15.77 5.60 -41.32
CA LYS A 77 -14.98 6.50 -42.17
C LYS A 77 -15.75 7.78 -42.51
N LYS A 78 -17.03 7.69 -42.84
CA LYS A 78 -17.88 8.88 -43.07
C LYS A 78 -17.97 9.77 -41.85
N ASN A 79 -18.12 9.20 -40.65
CA ASN A 79 -18.15 9.96 -39.40
C ASN A 79 -16.81 10.64 -39.12
N LEU A 80 -15.70 9.94 -39.34
CA LEU A 80 -14.35 10.48 -39.21
C LEU A 80 -14.14 11.66 -40.17
N ASP A 81 -14.54 11.51 -41.43
CA ASP A 81 -14.46 12.56 -42.45
C ASP A 81 -15.39 13.74 -42.11
N TYR A 82 -16.60 13.47 -41.61
CA TYR A 82 -17.57 14.50 -41.22
C TYR A 82 -17.03 15.38 -40.09
N TYR A 83 -16.58 14.77 -38.99
CA TYR A 83 -16.03 15.51 -37.86
C TYR A 83 -14.65 16.09 -38.17
N GLY A 84 -13.90 15.48 -39.11
CA GLY A 84 -12.57 15.91 -39.51
C GLY A 84 -12.55 17.17 -40.38
N LYS A 85 -13.71 17.59 -40.91
CA LYS A 85 -13.85 18.86 -41.67
C LYS A 85 -13.56 20.09 -40.82
N ASP A 86 -13.80 20.01 -39.51
CA ASP A 86 -13.56 21.09 -38.56
C ASP A 86 -12.51 20.66 -37.53
N ALA A 87 -11.35 21.31 -37.58
CA ALA A 87 -10.22 20.99 -36.71
C ALA A 87 -10.53 21.24 -35.23
N GLU A 88 -11.34 22.26 -34.90
CA GLU A 88 -11.69 22.58 -33.52
C GLU A 88 -12.64 21.51 -32.95
N VAL A 89 -13.63 21.09 -33.74
CA VAL A 89 -14.54 20.00 -33.37
C VAL A 89 -13.77 18.69 -33.18
N MET A 90 -12.90 18.32 -34.12
CA MET A 90 -12.10 17.10 -34.01
C MET A 90 -11.14 17.13 -32.81
N SER A 91 -10.48 18.26 -32.56
CA SER A 91 -9.64 18.45 -31.37
C SER A 91 -10.45 18.26 -30.07
N SER A 92 -11.66 18.80 -30.01
CA SER A 92 -12.54 18.62 -28.85
C SER A 92 -12.96 17.16 -28.63
N ILE A 93 -13.13 16.39 -29.71
CA ILE A 93 -13.44 14.96 -29.66
C ILE A 93 -12.26 14.20 -29.08
N TYR A 94 -11.06 14.38 -29.62
CA TYR A 94 -9.86 13.71 -29.13
C TYR A 94 -9.54 14.07 -27.67
N LYS A 95 -9.73 15.33 -27.27
CA LYS A 95 -9.57 15.73 -25.86
C LYS A 95 -10.52 14.95 -24.93
N LYS A 96 -11.80 14.79 -25.32
CA LYS A 96 -12.75 13.99 -24.53
C LYS A 96 -12.38 12.51 -24.51
N VAL A 97 -11.84 11.97 -25.60
CA VAL A 97 -11.33 10.59 -25.64
C VAL A 97 -10.15 10.42 -24.68
N GLU A 98 -9.20 11.35 -24.68
CA GLU A 98 -8.07 11.36 -23.76
C GLU A 98 -8.53 11.45 -22.30
N ASP A 99 -9.49 12.32 -22.00
CA ASP A 99 -10.07 12.46 -20.67
C ASP A 99 -10.74 11.15 -20.19
N ASN A 100 -11.49 10.49 -21.08
CA ASN A 100 -12.12 9.19 -20.79
C ASN A 100 -11.06 8.11 -20.50
N LEU A 101 -10.05 7.98 -21.36
CA LEU A 101 -8.97 7.00 -21.19
C LEU A 101 -8.16 7.28 -19.92
N THR A 102 -7.88 8.55 -19.63
CA THR A 102 -7.16 8.96 -18.40
C THR A 102 -7.97 8.60 -17.16
N LYS A 103 -9.28 8.79 -17.20
CA LYS A 103 -10.17 8.42 -16.09
C LYS A 103 -10.20 6.91 -15.87
N GLU A 104 -10.32 6.12 -16.93
CA GLU A 104 -10.28 4.65 -16.84
C GLU A 104 -8.93 4.15 -16.32
N ASN A 105 -7.82 4.69 -16.84
CA ASN A 105 -6.48 4.33 -16.37
C ASN A 105 -6.29 4.65 -14.87
N LYS A 106 -6.72 5.84 -14.42
CA LYS A 106 -6.68 6.20 -12.99
C LYS A 106 -7.50 5.22 -12.13
N PHE A 107 -8.69 4.83 -12.59
CA PHE A 107 -9.53 3.87 -11.88
C PHE A 107 -8.82 2.52 -11.67
N TYR A 108 -8.23 1.95 -12.74
CA TYR A 108 -7.52 0.68 -12.64
C TYR A 108 -6.22 0.77 -11.83
N THR A 109 -5.45 1.84 -12.00
CA THR A 109 -4.21 2.04 -11.22
C THR A 109 -4.50 2.21 -9.73
N ASP A 110 -5.59 2.87 -9.35
CA ASP A 110 -6.01 2.98 -7.95
C ASP A 110 -6.44 1.65 -7.34
N ILE A 111 -7.09 0.78 -8.12
CA ILE A 111 -7.46 -0.58 -7.69
C ILE A 111 -6.19 -1.40 -7.45
N GLU A 112 -5.24 -1.35 -8.38
CA GLU A 112 -3.98 -2.09 -8.28
C GLU A 112 -3.13 -1.60 -7.10
N ARG A 113 -3.05 -0.29 -6.90
CA ARG A 113 -2.39 0.33 -5.75
C ARG A 113 -2.98 -0.15 -4.43
N LYS A 114 -4.31 -0.12 -4.28
CA LYS A 114 -5.00 -0.60 -3.06
C LYS A 114 -4.72 -2.08 -2.81
N LYS A 115 -4.74 -2.90 -3.87
CA LYS A 115 -4.39 -4.32 -3.78
C LYS A 115 -2.95 -4.50 -3.30
N GLN A 116 -2.00 -3.76 -3.89
CA GLN A 116 -0.59 -3.84 -3.53
C GLN A 116 -0.33 -3.38 -2.10
N ASP A 117 -0.97 -2.30 -1.65
CA ASP A 117 -0.89 -1.81 -0.27
C ASP A 117 -1.41 -2.85 0.73
N SER A 118 -2.49 -3.55 0.40
CA SER A 118 -3.03 -4.63 1.23
C SER A 118 -2.07 -5.82 1.35
N ILE A 119 -1.33 -6.13 0.28
CA ILE A 119 -0.32 -7.19 0.28
C ILE A 119 0.88 -6.75 1.11
N ARG A 120 1.41 -5.55 0.84
CA ARG A 120 2.58 -4.99 1.56
C ARG A 120 2.36 -4.91 3.06
N THR A 121 1.18 -4.48 3.50
CA THR A 121 0.84 -4.39 4.92
C THR A 121 0.79 -5.76 5.58
N ARG A 122 0.18 -6.77 4.94
CA ARG A 122 0.19 -8.16 5.46
C ARG A 122 1.59 -8.74 5.52
N ASP A 123 2.38 -8.57 4.46
CA ASP A 123 3.75 -9.09 4.39
C ASP A 123 4.64 -8.45 5.45
N SER A 124 4.45 -7.15 5.72
CA SER A 124 5.17 -6.44 6.78
C SER A 124 4.87 -7.00 8.17
N ILE A 125 3.60 -7.32 8.46
CA ILE A 125 3.18 -7.91 9.75
C ILE A 125 3.78 -9.31 9.92
N VAL A 126 3.71 -10.13 8.87
CA VAL A 126 4.27 -11.48 8.89
C VAL A 126 5.79 -11.43 9.07
N ASN A 127 6.47 -10.57 8.32
CA ASN A 127 7.92 -10.41 8.42
C ASN A 127 8.35 -9.92 9.81
N ALA A 128 7.64 -8.93 10.39
CA ALA A 128 7.90 -8.46 11.75
C ALA A 128 7.74 -9.59 12.79
N ARG A 129 6.71 -10.44 12.64
CA ARG A 129 6.48 -11.59 13.52
C ARG A 129 7.59 -12.63 13.41
N ILE A 130 8.01 -12.94 12.18
CA ILE A 130 9.10 -13.88 11.93
C ILE A 130 10.39 -13.32 12.56
N GLN A 131 10.71 -12.05 12.30
CA GLN A 131 11.90 -11.39 12.82
C GLN A 131 11.95 -11.38 14.36
N ASP A 132 10.83 -11.10 15.03
CA ASP A 132 10.75 -11.15 16.50
C ASP A 132 11.03 -12.57 17.00
N SER A 133 10.39 -13.57 16.40
CA SER A 133 10.57 -14.98 16.78
C SER A 133 12.01 -15.46 16.58
N THR A 134 12.64 -15.11 15.46
CA THR A 134 14.04 -15.47 15.18
C THR A 134 14.99 -14.75 16.11
N SER A 135 14.75 -13.46 16.38
CA SER A 135 15.59 -12.66 17.29
C SER A 135 15.56 -13.21 18.71
N ARG A 136 14.38 -13.64 19.18
CA ARG A 136 14.22 -14.27 20.49
C ARG A 136 15.03 -15.58 20.58
N VAL A 137 14.92 -16.46 19.57
CA VAL A 137 15.65 -17.73 19.54
C VAL A 137 17.16 -17.48 19.48
N MET A 138 17.61 -16.55 18.63
CA MET A 138 19.02 -16.21 18.51
C MET A 138 19.59 -15.65 19.83
N ARG A 139 18.84 -14.78 20.51
CA ARG A 139 19.23 -14.27 21.84
C ARG A 139 19.36 -15.40 22.87
N GLN A 140 18.43 -16.34 22.88
CA GLN A 140 18.49 -17.51 23.77
C GLN A 140 19.71 -18.40 23.46
N GLN A 141 19.98 -18.65 22.19
CA GLN A 141 21.14 -19.42 21.75
C GLN A 141 22.45 -18.73 22.15
N GLN A 142 22.56 -17.42 21.93
CA GLN A 142 23.73 -16.64 22.33
C GLN A 142 23.96 -16.69 23.85
N GLN A 143 22.91 -16.47 24.64
CA GLN A 143 22.99 -16.57 26.11
C GLN A 143 23.44 -17.97 26.58
N TYR A 144 22.98 -19.03 25.91
CA TYR A 144 23.39 -20.39 26.21
C TYR A 144 24.88 -20.61 25.91
N GLN A 145 25.36 -20.13 24.75
CA GLN A 145 26.77 -20.22 24.37
C GLN A 145 27.67 -19.42 25.31
N GLU A 146 27.26 -18.20 25.71
CA GLU A 146 27.99 -17.39 26.68
C GLU A 146 28.13 -18.08 28.04
N ARG A 147 27.07 -18.76 28.50
CA ARG A 147 27.12 -19.56 29.74
C ARG A 147 28.10 -20.73 29.62
N ILE A 148 28.07 -21.46 28.51
CA ILE A 148 29.01 -22.56 28.26
C ILE A 148 30.44 -22.03 28.23
N ALA A 149 30.70 -20.93 27.51
CA ALA A 149 32.03 -20.34 27.41
C ALA A 149 32.55 -19.88 28.79
N ALA A 150 31.69 -19.26 29.61
CA ALA A 150 32.05 -18.85 30.96
C ALA A 150 32.42 -20.04 31.87
N LEU A 151 31.73 -21.18 31.71
CA LEU A 151 32.04 -22.41 32.44
C LEU A 151 33.36 -23.05 31.97
N ILE A 152 33.62 -23.08 30.66
CA ILE A 152 34.85 -23.67 30.10
C ILE A 152 36.08 -22.85 30.47
N HIS A 153 35.98 -21.52 30.44
CA HIS A 153 37.09 -20.62 30.73
C HIS A 153 37.20 -20.23 32.21
N TYR A 154 36.46 -20.91 33.09
CA TYR A 154 36.51 -20.65 34.53
C TYR A 154 37.88 -21.04 35.10
N LYS A 155 38.67 -20.04 35.52
CA LYS A 155 39.86 -20.23 36.33
C LYS A 155 39.49 -19.96 37.79
N PRO A 156 39.55 -20.96 38.70
CA PRO A 156 39.29 -20.71 40.11
C PRO A 156 40.34 -19.74 40.66
N SER A 157 39.91 -18.60 41.22
CA SER A 157 40.84 -17.72 41.93
C SER A 157 41.28 -18.42 43.22
N LYS A 158 42.54 -18.26 43.58
CA LYS A 158 43.09 -18.79 44.85
C LYS A 158 42.85 -17.82 46.02
N GLU A 159 42.19 -16.69 45.78
CA GLU A 159 41.96 -15.64 46.76
C GLU A 159 40.75 -15.96 47.64
N LYS A 160 40.84 -15.66 48.94
CA LYS A 160 39.72 -15.85 49.88
C LYS A 160 38.67 -14.79 49.60
N PHE A 161 37.47 -15.23 49.19
CA PHE A 161 36.34 -14.33 48.94
C PHE A 161 35.92 -13.61 50.23
N SER A 162 36.02 -12.27 50.24
CA SER A 162 35.51 -11.42 51.33
C SER A 162 34.18 -10.80 50.93
N PHE A 163 33.10 -11.23 51.59
CA PHE A 163 31.75 -10.74 51.31
C PHE A 163 31.65 -9.20 51.49
N LYS A 164 32.31 -8.65 52.51
CA LYS A 164 32.31 -7.22 52.84
C LYS A 164 32.91 -6.36 51.72
N GLU A 165 34.00 -6.83 51.11
CA GLU A 165 34.67 -6.10 50.04
C GLU A 165 33.84 -6.15 48.76
N ALA A 166 33.34 -7.34 48.41
CA ALA A 166 32.45 -7.52 47.26
C ALA A 166 31.17 -6.67 47.35
N SER A 167 30.53 -6.62 48.52
CA SER A 167 29.33 -5.80 48.73
C SER A 167 29.63 -4.30 48.60
N SER A 168 30.77 -3.84 49.12
CA SER A 168 31.18 -2.44 49.01
C SER A 168 31.44 -2.02 47.56
N LEU A 169 32.06 -2.92 46.78
CA LEU A 169 32.40 -2.69 45.37
C LEU A 169 31.14 -2.72 44.50
N PHE A 170 30.19 -3.60 44.82
CA PHE A 170 28.84 -3.58 44.23
C PHE A 170 28.12 -2.26 44.51
N ASN A 171 28.05 -1.81 45.77
CA ASN A 171 27.36 -0.56 46.12
C ASN A 171 27.96 0.64 45.39
N LYS A 172 29.30 0.72 45.32
CA LYS A 172 30.00 1.77 44.56
C LYS A 172 29.68 1.73 43.07
N ASN A 173 29.77 0.56 42.45
CA ASN A 173 29.46 0.41 41.03
C ASN A 173 27.98 0.68 40.73
N PHE A 174 27.09 0.23 41.59
CA PHE A 174 25.65 0.49 41.49
C PHE A 174 25.37 1.99 41.57
N GLN A 175 25.98 2.68 42.53
CA GLN A 175 25.87 4.13 42.68
C GLN A 175 26.43 4.86 41.46
N GLN A 176 27.58 4.45 40.93
CA GLN A 176 28.14 5.05 39.72
C GLN A 176 27.24 4.85 38.49
N LYS A 177 26.56 3.71 38.39
CA LYS A 177 25.74 3.37 37.22
C LYS A 177 24.33 3.96 37.27
N THR A 178 23.78 4.12 38.46
CA THR A 178 22.37 4.53 38.67
C THR A 178 22.24 5.91 39.32
N GLY A 179 23.33 6.47 39.86
CA GLY A 179 23.32 7.69 40.67
C GLY A 179 22.77 7.49 42.10
N VAL A 180 22.25 6.31 42.43
CA VAL A 180 21.60 6.03 43.71
C VAL A 180 22.57 5.31 44.65
N SER A 181 22.83 5.90 45.81
CA SER A 181 23.55 5.19 46.88
C SER A 181 22.61 4.23 47.60
N LEU A 182 22.93 2.94 47.53
CA LEU A 182 22.16 1.89 48.20
C LEU A 182 22.25 2.05 49.73
N ASP A 183 23.40 2.49 50.23
CA ASP A 183 23.62 2.70 51.66
C ASP A 183 22.74 3.84 52.18
N SER A 184 22.62 4.94 51.44
CA SER A 184 21.72 6.03 51.84
C SER A 184 20.25 5.65 51.70
N TYR A 185 19.90 4.87 50.67
CA TYR A 185 18.53 4.38 50.47
C TYR A 185 18.10 3.46 51.60
N LEU A 186 18.94 2.49 51.98
CA LEU A 186 18.67 1.56 53.06
C LEU A 186 18.66 2.26 54.43
N MET A 187 19.59 3.19 54.67
CA MET A 187 19.61 3.97 55.92
C MET A 187 18.36 4.84 56.07
N ASN A 188 17.86 5.45 54.99
CA ASN A 188 16.63 6.25 55.04
C ASN A 188 15.37 5.39 55.30
N GLN A 189 15.36 4.14 54.82
CA GLN A 189 14.31 3.16 55.13
C GLN A 189 14.38 2.64 56.57
N LEU A 190 15.58 2.58 57.17
CA LEU A 190 15.81 2.16 58.55
C LEU A 190 15.54 3.28 59.56
N THR A 191 15.82 4.54 59.22
CA THR A 191 15.51 5.70 60.06
C THR A 191 14.02 6.03 60.06
N ASN A 192 13.33 5.77 58.94
CA ASN A 192 11.89 5.95 58.82
C ASN A 192 11.19 4.62 59.13
N GLY A 193 11.28 4.18 60.39
CA GLY A 193 10.45 3.08 60.87
C GLY A 193 8.97 3.44 60.71
N SER A 194 8.28 2.71 59.82
CA SER A 194 6.84 2.77 59.56
C SER A 194 6.32 4.01 58.83
N SER A 195 6.11 3.90 57.52
CA SER A 195 4.75 3.94 56.95
C SER A 195 4.81 3.77 55.44
N ILE A 196 3.83 3.01 54.96
CA ILE A 196 3.55 2.77 53.55
C ILE A 196 2.89 4.05 52.98
N THR A 197 3.17 4.30 51.70
CA THR A 197 2.42 5.08 50.68
C THR A 197 2.68 6.60 50.45
N PRO A 198 2.55 7.06 49.19
CA PRO A 198 3.14 8.29 48.64
C PRO A 198 2.15 9.47 48.59
N ALA A 199 2.65 10.68 48.84
CA ALA A 199 2.11 11.99 48.45
C ALA A 199 3.18 13.02 48.88
N GLY A 200 3.70 13.97 48.11
CA GLY A 200 3.11 14.73 47.02
C GLY A 200 2.87 16.16 47.52
N SER A 201 3.84 17.08 47.35
CA SER A 201 3.60 18.53 47.20
C SER A 201 4.91 19.32 46.95
N GLN A 202 4.89 20.09 45.86
CA GLN A 202 5.93 20.84 45.12
C GLN A 202 6.34 22.20 45.79
N PRO A 203 6.88 23.22 45.07
CA PRO A 203 8.17 23.41 44.36
C PRO A 203 8.92 24.70 44.87
N PRO A 204 9.97 25.21 44.17
CA PRO A 204 9.77 26.54 43.58
C PRO A 204 10.24 26.71 42.12
N THR A 205 9.41 27.45 41.39
CA THR A 205 9.60 28.26 40.15
C THR A 205 10.82 29.20 40.24
N SER A 206 11.51 29.73 39.22
CA SER A 206 11.48 29.83 37.73
C SER A 206 12.82 30.49 37.34
N SER A 207 13.47 30.27 36.19
CA SER A 207 13.10 30.86 34.90
C SER A 207 14.01 30.35 33.75
N GLY A 208 13.45 30.23 32.54
CA GLY A 208 14.18 30.05 31.28
C GLY A 208 13.74 28.87 30.40
N ASN A 209 12.61 29.02 29.70
CA ASN A 209 12.08 28.11 28.65
C ASN A 209 12.43 28.69 27.24
N PRO A 210 12.15 28.06 26.07
CA PRO A 210 11.27 26.88 25.84
C PRO A 210 11.76 25.84 24.80
N ALA A 211 11.27 24.59 24.90
CA ALA A 211 10.60 23.87 23.79
C ALA A 211 10.21 22.44 24.22
N SER A 212 8.90 22.18 24.21
CA SER A 212 8.19 20.92 24.51
C SER A 212 7.82 20.17 23.20
N PRO A 213 6.99 19.10 23.21
CA PRO A 213 7.04 17.83 23.96
C PRO A 213 6.76 16.60 23.06
N ALA A 214 6.90 15.37 23.60
CA ALA A 214 6.20 14.20 23.07
C ALA A 214 5.37 13.52 24.17
N THR A 215 4.06 13.54 23.94
CA THR A 215 2.97 13.08 24.80
C THR A 215 2.71 11.58 24.56
N THR A 216 2.68 10.79 25.63
CA THR A 216 1.86 9.56 25.72
C THR A 216 0.42 9.93 26.07
N PRO A 217 -0.58 9.17 25.59
CA PRO A 217 -1.35 8.34 26.53
C PRO A 217 -1.75 6.99 25.88
N GLY A 218 -1.95 5.88 26.59
CA GLY A 218 -2.71 5.70 27.83
C GLY A 218 -3.89 4.76 27.50
N VAL A 219 -3.96 3.63 28.20
CA VAL A 219 -5.01 2.61 28.04
C VAL A 219 -6.18 2.95 28.98
N SER A 220 -7.42 2.79 28.50
CA SER A 220 -8.57 2.50 29.37
C SER A 220 -9.52 1.57 28.64
N ALA A 221 -10.02 0.57 29.34
CA ALA A 221 -10.94 -0.45 28.86
C ALA A 221 -12.34 -0.22 29.43
N LYS A 222 -13.36 -0.26 28.57
CA LYS A 222 -14.67 -0.87 28.88
C LYS A 222 -15.49 -1.08 27.60
N ASP A 223 -16.35 -2.09 27.70
CA ASP A 223 -17.54 -2.41 26.89
C ASP A 223 -17.42 -3.44 25.75
N THR A 224 -17.86 -4.66 26.12
CA THR A 224 -18.91 -5.47 25.48
C THR A 224 -18.82 -5.76 23.97
N ALA A 225 -18.56 -7.03 23.61
CA ALA A 225 -19.41 -7.76 22.68
C ALA A 225 -18.98 -9.24 22.53
N THR A 226 -19.98 -10.10 22.62
CA THR A 226 -20.04 -11.54 22.39
C THR A 226 -19.50 -11.97 21.01
N LEU A 227 -18.77 -13.08 20.93
CA LEU A 227 -18.57 -13.85 19.69
C LEU A 227 -18.56 -15.36 20.00
N PRO A 228 -19.15 -16.21 19.13
CA PRO A 228 -19.47 -17.59 19.43
C PRO A 228 -18.34 -18.57 19.10
N LYS A 229 -18.49 -19.72 19.74
CA LYS A 229 -17.89 -21.03 19.52
C LYS A 229 -17.87 -21.43 18.03
N GLN A 230 -16.70 -21.50 17.38
CA GLN A 230 -16.36 -22.48 16.34
C GLN A 230 -14.95 -22.24 15.76
N MET A 231 -13.95 -22.99 16.25
CA MET A 231 -12.94 -23.71 15.47
C MET A 231 -11.87 -24.26 16.42
N GLU A 232 -12.32 -25.11 17.34
CA GLU A 232 -11.45 -25.99 18.10
C GLU A 232 -11.52 -27.36 17.42
N GLN A 233 -10.79 -27.54 16.31
CA GLN A 233 -10.49 -28.87 15.80
C GLN A 233 -9.35 -28.87 14.77
N ARG A 234 -8.11 -28.93 15.26
CA ARG A 234 -7.10 -29.92 14.81
C ARG A 234 -5.83 -29.72 15.61
N LEU A 235 -5.77 -30.43 16.73
CA LEU A 235 -4.56 -30.70 17.47
C LEU A 235 -3.73 -31.71 16.65
N GLU A 236 -2.80 -31.25 15.83
CA GLU A 236 -1.70 -32.09 15.33
C GLU A 236 -0.40 -31.69 16.03
N LYS A 237 0.18 -32.68 16.71
CA LYS A 237 1.40 -32.57 17.54
C LYS A 237 2.62 -32.23 16.68
N PRO A 238 3.62 -31.47 17.18
CA PRO A 238 4.87 -31.30 16.47
C PRO A 238 5.72 -32.57 16.57
N ILE A 239 6.05 -33.17 15.42
CA ILE A 239 7.08 -34.20 15.30
C ILE A 239 8.44 -33.50 15.42
N LEU A 240 9.09 -33.66 16.57
CA LEU A 240 10.46 -33.24 16.79
C LEU A 240 11.39 -34.33 16.21
N THR A 241 11.76 -34.25 14.93
CA THR A 241 12.83 -35.09 14.37
C THR A 241 14.20 -34.50 14.73
N PRO A 242 15.12 -35.27 15.34
CA PRO A 242 16.49 -34.81 15.60
C PRO A 242 17.31 -34.75 14.29
N PRO A 243 18.38 -33.94 14.24
CA PRO A 243 19.15 -33.70 13.02
C PRO A 243 19.92 -34.94 12.58
N GLN A 244 19.83 -35.27 11.29
CA GLN A 244 20.61 -36.34 10.67
C GLN A 244 22.11 -36.02 10.72
N ALA A 245 22.92 -36.97 11.17
CA ALA A 245 24.37 -36.88 11.15
C ALA A 245 24.88 -36.98 9.70
N LEU A 246 25.64 -35.96 9.27
CA LEU A 246 26.38 -35.94 8.00
C LEU A 246 27.47 -37.02 8.05
N LYS A 247 27.45 -37.96 7.10
CA LYS A 247 28.54 -38.93 6.90
C LYS A 247 29.77 -38.22 6.30
N PRO A 248 31.00 -38.60 6.69
CA PRO A 248 32.20 -37.97 6.16
C PRO A 248 32.45 -38.36 4.71
N VAL A 249 32.99 -37.40 3.96
CA VAL A 249 33.38 -37.49 2.55
C VAL A 249 34.50 -38.52 2.39
N SER A 250 34.27 -39.51 1.54
CA SER A 250 35.30 -40.45 1.05
C SER A 250 36.34 -39.70 0.21
N LYS A 251 37.62 -39.87 0.54
CA LYS A 251 38.74 -39.35 -0.25
C LYS A 251 38.75 -39.96 -1.65
N LEU A 252 39.21 -39.16 -2.63
CA LEU A 252 39.48 -39.52 -4.02
C LEU A 252 40.33 -40.80 -4.15
#